data_AF-A0A3S0VQQ5-F1
#
_entry.id   AF-A0A3S0VQQ5-F1
#
_cell.length_a   1.000
_cell.length_b   1.000
_cell.length_c   1.000
_cell.angle_alpha   90.00
_cell.angle_beta   90.00
_cell.angle_gamma   90.00
#
_symmetry.space_group_name_H-M   'P 1'
#
loop_
_entity.id
_entity.type
_entity.pdbx_description
1 polymer ?
#
loop_
_entity_poly.entity_id
_entity_poly.type
_entity_poly.pdbx_seq_one_letter_code
_entity_poly.pdbx_strand_id
1 'polypeptide(L)'
;MRPIFIILIIALVVLQHKLWLGDGNVIQWINLEKKLEDHQRENKKLAARNRALEADIKELKRGDQALEEQARSELGMIKEYEVYYQFVD
;
A
#
# COMPACT_ATOMS: atom_id res chain seq x y z
N MET A 1 52.31 35.83 -1.33
CA MET A 1 50.89 36.23 -1.34
C MET A 1 50.06 35.64 -2.49
N ARG A 2 50.54 35.58 -3.74
CA ARG A 2 49.79 35.03 -4.89
C ARG A 2 49.45 33.52 -4.91
N PRO A 3 50.27 32.58 -4.40
CA PRO A 3 49.98 31.14 -4.55
C PRO A 3 48.86 30.65 -3.62
N ILE A 4 48.68 31.29 -2.46
CA ILE A 4 47.62 30.96 -1.50
C ILE A 4 46.23 31.19 -2.13
N PHE A 5 46.10 32.24 -2.95
CA PHE A 5 44.86 32.54 -3.66
C PHE A 5 44.49 31.45 -4.66
N ILE A 6 45.47 30.90 -5.37
CA ILE A 6 45.27 29.81 -6.33
C ILE A 6 44.82 28.54 -5.60
N ILE A 7 45.47 28.20 -4.48
CA ILE A 7 45.10 27.04 -3.66
C ILE A 7 43.68 27.19 -3.11
N LEU A 8 43.30 28.38 -2.64
CA LEU A 8 41.94 28.67 -2.18
C LEU A 8 40.90 28.51 -3.29
N ILE A 9 41.19 28.97 -4.50
CA ILE A 9 40.30 28.79 -5.65
C ILE A 9 40.14 27.31 -5.99
N ILE A 10 41.23 26.54 -6.00
CA ILE A 10 41.17 25.09 -6.27
C ILE A 10 40.35 24.39 -5.17
N ALA A 11 40.58 24.72 -3.90
CA ALA A 11 39.82 24.17 -2.79
C ALA A 11 38.33 24.53 -2.89
N LEU A 12 38.01 25.77 -3.31
CA LEU A 12 36.64 26.21 -3.54
C LEU A 12 35.97 25.39 -4.65
N VAL A 13 36.64 25.20 -5.79
CA VAL A 13 36.11 24.42 -6.93
C VAL A 13 35.88 22.97 -6.53
N VAL A 14 36.82 22.35 -5.81
CA VAL A 14 36.67 20.98 -5.30
C VAL A 14 35.49 20.87 -4.34
N LEU A 15 35.31 21.86 -3.45
CA LEU A 15 34.19 21.87 -2.51
C LEU A 15 32.85 22.06 -3.22
N GLN A 16 32.78 22.96 -4.22
CA GLN A 16 31.58 23.16 -5.04
C GLN A 16 31.21 21.89 -5.82
N HIS A 17 32.21 21.22 -6.41
CA HIS A 17 32.01 19.96 -7.12
C HIS A 17 31.56 18.84 -6.16
N LYS A 18 32.16 18.77 -4.96
CA LYS A 18 31.74 17.84 -3.90
C LYS A 18 30.35 18.17 -3.37
N LEU A 19 29.92 19.43 -3.38
CA LEU A 19 28.57 19.80 -2.97
C LEU A 19 27.52 19.35 -4.01
N TRP A 20 27.87 19.43 -5.29
CA TRP A 20 27.02 18.94 -6.38
C TRP A 20 27.00 17.41 -6.50
N LEU A 21 28.08 16.71 -6.14
CA LEU A 21 28.21 15.25 -6.33
C LEU A 21 28.21 14.42 -5.06
N GLY A 22 28.47 15.00 -3.89
CA GLY A 22 28.68 14.29 -2.63
C GLY A 22 27.40 14.16 -1.82
N ASP A 23 27.12 12.93 -1.39
CA ASP A 23 26.24 12.39 -0.32
C ASP A 23 24.82 12.97 -0.07
N GLY A 24 24.44 14.07 -0.73
CA GLY A 24 23.12 14.70 -0.69
C GLY A 24 22.76 15.26 -2.07
N ASN A 25 23.21 14.58 -3.12
CA ASN A 25 23.11 15.02 -4.51
C ASN A 25 21.62 15.16 -4.93
N VAL A 26 21.27 16.30 -5.54
CA VAL A 26 19.95 16.58 -6.13
C VAL A 26 19.49 15.44 -7.06
N ILE A 27 20.44 14.76 -7.71
CA ILE A 27 20.18 13.59 -8.55
C ILE A 27 19.64 12.41 -7.74
N GLN A 28 20.14 12.16 -6.52
CA GLN A 28 19.63 11.11 -5.66
C GLN A 28 18.23 11.45 -5.15
N TRP A 29 17.99 12.71 -4.81
CA TRP A 29 16.67 13.18 -4.39
C TRP A 29 15.63 13.03 -5.50
N ILE A 30 15.95 13.46 -6.73
CA ILE A 30 15.05 13.30 -7.90
C ILE A 30 14.78 11.81 -8.20
N ASN A 31 15.80 10.95 -8.11
CA ASN A 31 15.62 9.52 -8.35
C ASN A 31 14.81 8.85 -7.24
N LEU A 32 14.97 9.27 -5.99
CA LEU A 32 14.21 8.75 -4.86
C LEU A 32 12.75 9.21 -4.92
N GLU A 33 12.50 10.46 -5.30
CA GLU A 33 11.15 10.99 -5.48
C GLU A 33 10.42 10.31 -6.63
N LYS A 34 11.08 10.06 -7.77
CA LYS A 34 10.50 9.25 -8.86
C LYS A 34 10.13 7.84 -8.41
N LYS A 35 11.01 7.15 -7.68
CA LYS A 35 10.71 5.81 -7.15
C LYS A 35 9.54 5.82 -6.18
N LEU A 36 9.45 6.85 -5.33
CA LEU A 36 8.34 7.01 -4.40
C LEU A 36 7.02 7.23 -5.14
N GLU A 37 7.01 8.03 -6.21
CA GLU A 37 5.82 8.28 -7.02
C GLU A 37 5.33 7.00 -7.72
N ASP A 38 6.25 6.21 -8.28
CA ASP A 38 5.93 4.93 -8.92
C ASP A 38 5.34 3.93 -7.93
N HIS A 39 5.96 3.77 -6.75
CA HIS A 39 5.45 2.89 -5.70
C HIS A 39 4.09 3.35 -5.16
N GLN A 40 3.85 4.66 -5.04
CA GLN A 40 2.54 5.18 -4.63
C GLN A 40 1.45 4.88 -5.67
N ARG A 41 1.75 4.96 -6.97
CA ARG A 41 0.80 4.62 -8.03
C ARG A 41 0.41 3.15 -7.98
N GLU A 42 1.39 2.26 -7.82
CA GLU A 42 1.13 0.82 -7.70
C GLU A 42 0.30 0.49 -6.46
N ASN A 43 0.66 1.07 -5.30
CA ASN A 43 -0.06 0.85 -4.06
C ASN A 43 -1.51 1.36 -4.14
N LYS A 44 -1.75 2.53 -4.76
CA LYS A 44 -3.12 3.02 -5.01
C LYS A 44 -3.95 2.06 -5.87
N LYS A 45 -3.35 1.46 -6.90
CA LYS A 45 -4.02 0.46 -7.76
C LYS A 45 -4.37 -0.80 -6.97
N LEU A 46 -3.44 -1.31 -6.17
CA LEU A 46 -3.66 -2.49 -5.32
C LEU A 46 -4.73 -2.21 -4.25
N ALA A 47 -4.69 -1.05 -3.60
CA ALA A 47 -5.67 -0.65 -2.60
C ALA A 47 -7.08 -0.47 -3.18
N ALA A 48 -7.21 -0.03 -4.43
CA ALA A 48 -8.49 0.02 -5.12
C ALA A 48 -9.04 -1.39 -5.41
N ARG A 49 -8.18 -2.29 -5.89
CA ARG A 49 -8.56 -3.70 -6.14
C ARG A 49 -8.95 -4.44 -4.86
N ASN A 50 -8.20 -4.25 -3.78
CA ASN A 50 -8.52 -4.86 -2.50
C ASN A 50 -9.87 -4.39 -1.97
N ARG A 51 -10.18 -3.08 -2.07
CA ARG A 51 -11.49 -2.57 -1.67
C ARG A 51 -12.64 -3.17 -2.48
N ALA A 52 -12.45 -3.38 -3.79
CA ALA A 52 -13.45 -4.04 -4.61
C ALA A 52 -13.65 -5.50 -4.18
N LEU A 53 -12.56 -6.26 -4.03
CA LEU A 53 -12.62 -7.66 -3.60
C LEU A 53 -13.23 -7.82 -2.21
N GLU A 54 -12.94 -6.90 -1.29
CA GLU A 54 -13.48 -6.91 0.07
C GLU A 54 -14.99 -6.63 0.08
N ALA A 55 -15.46 -5.76 -0.82
CA ALA A 55 -16.89 -5.55 -1.05
C ALA A 55 -17.56 -6.80 -1.64
N ASP A 56 -16.95 -7.43 -2.65
CA ASP A 56 -17.44 -8.65 -3.28
C ASP A 56 -17.55 -9.80 -2.26
N ILE A 57 -16.53 -9.99 -1.41
CA ILE A 57 -16.55 -10.99 -0.32
C ILE A 57 -17.66 -10.70 0.67
N LYS A 58 -17.88 -9.42 1.01
CA LYS A 58 -18.92 -9.03 1.96
C LYS A 58 -20.31 -9.25 1.37
N GLU A 59 -20.50 -9.03 0.08
CA GLU A 59 -21.75 -9.28 -0.62
C GLU A 59 -22.03 -10.78 -0.74
N LEU A 60 -21.04 -11.59 -1.14
CA LEU A 60 -21.14 -13.05 -1.18
C LEU A 60 -21.50 -13.64 0.19
N LYS A 61 -20.79 -13.23 1.25
CA LYS A 61 -21.10 -13.69 2.61
C LYS A 61 -22.51 -13.31 3.06
N ARG A 62 -22.98 -12.11 2.72
CA ARG A 62 -24.35 -11.68 3.07
C ARG A 62 -25.40 -12.44 2.28
N GLY A 63 -25.16 -12.69 0.99
CA GLY A 63 -26.06 -13.47 0.14
C GLY A 63 -26.22 -14.91 0.62
N ASP A 64 -25.10 -15.58 0.93
CA ASP A 64 -25.11 -16.95 1.43
C ASP A 64 -25.75 -17.06 2.82
N GLN A 65 -25.45 -16.12 3.72
CA GLN A 65 -26.07 -16.09 5.05
C GLN A 65 -27.56 -15.83 4.98
N ALA A 66 -28.01 -14.90 4.14
CA ALA A 66 -29.43 -14.62 3.96
C ALA A 66 -30.19 -15.82 3.36
N LEU A 67 -29.57 -16.53 2.41
CA LEU A 67 -30.13 -17.74 1.82
C LEU A 67 -30.20 -18.89 2.84
N GLU A 68 -29.16 -19.08 3.65
CA GLU A 68 -29.11 -20.08 4.71
C GLU A 68 -30.15 -19.81 5.80
N GLU A 69 -30.35 -18.54 6.18
CA GLU A 69 -31.34 -18.14 7.17
C GLU A 69 -32.79 -18.32 6.66
N GLN A 70 -33.04 -18.06 5.38
CA GLN A 70 -34.33 -18.36 4.75
C GLN A 70 -34.58 -19.88 4.64
N ALA A 71 -33.59 -20.66 4.24
CA ALA A 71 -33.72 -22.12 4.16
C ALA A 71 -33.97 -22.76 5.55
N ARG A 72 -33.34 -22.21 6.61
CA ARG A 72 -33.54 -22.66 7.99
C ARG A 72 -34.91 -22.26 8.54
N SER A 73 -35.36 -21.02 8.28
CA SER A 73 -36.63 -20.50 8.82
C SER A 73 -37.88 -20.97 8.07
N GLU A 74 -37.84 -21.02 6.72
CA GLU A 74 -39.01 -21.35 5.91
C GLU A 74 -39.09 -22.84 5.57
N LEU A 75 -37.96 -23.51 5.35
CA LEU A 75 -37.91 -24.90 4.91
C LEU A 75 -37.49 -25.87 6.02
N GLY A 76 -37.11 -25.36 7.20
CA GLY A 76 -36.62 -26.19 8.31
C GLY A 76 -35.38 -27.02 7.94
N MET A 77 -34.62 -26.58 6.93
CA MET A 77 -33.46 -27.32 6.44
C MET A 77 -32.29 -27.19 7.42
N ILE A 78 -31.67 -28.32 7.75
CA ILE A 78 -30.52 -28.43 8.65
C ILE A 78 -29.39 -29.09 7.86
N LYS A 79 -28.14 -28.64 8.00
CA LYS A 79 -27.01 -29.26 7.29
C LYS A 79 -26.82 -30.71 7.74
N GLU A 80 -26.38 -31.56 6.82
CA GLU A 80 -25.97 -32.93 7.14
C GLU A 80 -24.84 -32.85 8.19
N TYR A 81 -25.06 -33.47 9.36
CA TYR A 81 -24.19 -33.45 10.57
C TYR A 81 -24.28 -32.21 11.50
N GLU A 82 -25.28 -31.35 11.41
CA GLU A 82 -25.46 -30.23 12.35
C GLU A 82 -26.48 -30.54 13.46
N VAL A 83 -26.13 -30.23 14.71
CA VAL A 83 -27.06 -30.36 15.87
C VAL A 83 -27.71 -29.00 16.11
N TYR A 84 -28.97 -28.85 15.69
CA TYR A 84 -29.76 -27.64 15.82
C TYR A 84 -30.54 -27.64 17.16
N TYR A 85 -30.33 -26.61 17.99
CA TYR A 85 -31.09 -26.39 19.23
C TYR A 85 -32.04 -25.20 19.05
N GLN A 86 -33.34 -25.45 19.07
CA GLN A 86 -34.37 -24.42 19.09
C GLN A 86 -34.96 -24.32 20.49
N PHE A 87 -34.76 -23.20 21.16
CA PHE A 87 -35.45 -22.89 22.40
C PHE A 87 -36.82 -22.31 22.05
N VAL A 88 -37.88 -23.03 22.42
CA VAL A 88 -39.25 -22.54 22.38
C VAL A 88 -39.63 -22.29 23.84
N ASP A 89 -39.80 -21.02 24.20
CA ASP A 89 -40.43 -20.62 25.48
C ASP A 89 -41.97 -20.76 25.36
#